data_AF-A0A9E3I212-F1
#
_entry.id   AF-A0A9E3I212-F1
#
_cell.length_a   1.000
_cell.length_b   1.000
_cell.length_c   1.000
_cell.angle_alpha   90.00
_cell.angle_beta   90.00
_cell.angle_gamma   90.00
#
_symmetry.space_group_name_H-M   'P 1'
#
loop_
_entity.id
_entity.type
_entity.pdbx_description
1 polymer ?
#
loop_
_entity_poly.entity_id
_entity_poly.type
_entity_poly.pdbx_seq_one_letter_code
_entity_poly.pdbx_strand_id
1 'polypeptide(L)'
;EPAPPRPLAPSRPADDEPPVRSPLGADDGARFKRGRLIHRLLQSLPELPPGDRAGAAAAYLARPVHGLSEAQRAEIAAETMAVLEHPDHGPLFGPGSRPEVSLCGVVSGYAISAQVDRLLVGEREVWVVDYKTNRPPPASEDEVPALYLRQMAAYREALRGVYPGRPVRALLLWTDGPRLMALSDRLFDRHAP
;
A
#
# COMPACT_ATOMS: atom_id res chain seq x y z
N GLU A 1 34.87 -19.60 4.05
CA GLU A 1 33.40 -19.62 4.05
C GLU A 1 32.92 -18.49 3.15
N PRO A 2 32.09 -18.73 2.12
CA PRO A 2 31.60 -17.65 1.29
C PRO A 2 30.60 -16.81 2.09
N ALA A 3 30.72 -15.48 2.00
CA ALA A 3 29.81 -14.56 2.68
C ALA A 3 28.36 -14.78 2.20
N PRO A 4 27.36 -14.70 3.10
CA PRO A 4 25.96 -14.84 2.71
C PRO A 4 25.58 -13.74 1.71
N PRO A 5 24.77 -14.06 0.67
CA PRO A 5 24.32 -13.08 -0.28
C PRO A 5 23.53 -11.97 0.44
N ARG A 6 23.80 -10.72 0.08
CA ARG A 6 23.06 -9.57 0.61
C ARG A 6 21.57 -9.73 0.26
N PRO A 7 20.65 -9.60 1.22
CA PRO A 7 19.23 -9.61 0.92
C PRO A 7 18.90 -8.46 -0.04
N LEU A 8 18.17 -8.77 -1.10
CA LEU A 8 17.50 -7.74 -1.89
C LEU A 8 16.40 -7.16 -1.01
N ALA A 9 16.46 -5.86 -0.74
CA ALA A 9 15.42 -5.11 -0.05
C ALA A 9 14.53 -4.43 -1.11
N PRO A 10 13.51 -5.11 -1.66
CA PRO A 10 12.66 -4.55 -2.70
C PRO A 10 11.91 -3.27 -2.25
N SER A 11 11.80 -3.05 -0.94
CA SER A 11 11.18 -1.87 -0.33
C SER A 11 12.05 -0.61 -0.30
N ARG A 12 13.29 -0.66 -0.81
CA ARG A 12 14.10 0.54 -1.09
C ARG A 12 14.39 0.62 -2.59
N PRO A 13 13.72 1.52 -3.34
CA PRO A 13 14.00 1.66 -4.76
C PRO A 13 15.42 2.21 -4.97
N ALA A 14 16.17 1.57 -5.87
CA ALA A 14 17.42 2.10 -6.43
C ALA A 14 17.16 3.03 -7.63
N ASP A 15 15.92 3.02 -8.15
CA ASP A 15 15.47 3.84 -9.28
C ASP A 15 14.67 5.05 -8.78
N ASP A 16 14.81 6.19 -9.46
CA ASP A 16 14.03 7.41 -9.18
C ASP A 16 12.52 7.14 -9.30
N GLU A 17 11.74 7.55 -8.29
CA GLU A 17 10.29 7.47 -8.36
C GLU A 17 9.76 8.35 -9.51
N PRO A 18 8.75 7.88 -10.27
CA PRO A 18 8.16 8.64 -11.37
C PRO A 18 7.48 9.93 -10.87
N PRO A 19 7.33 10.93 -11.74
CA PRO A 19 6.92 12.28 -11.35
C PRO A 19 5.57 12.30 -10.63
N VAL A 20 5.59 12.87 -9.43
CA VAL A 20 4.43 13.16 -8.59
C VAL A 20 3.72 14.41 -9.17
N ARG A 21 2.39 14.54 -9.01
CA ARG A 21 1.62 15.73 -9.45
C ARG A 21 2.34 17.03 -9.03
N SER A 22 2.45 17.99 -9.95
CA SER A 22 3.10 19.30 -9.74
C SER A 22 2.09 20.37 -9.29
N PRO A 23 2.18 20.86 -8.05
CA PRO A 23 1.79 22.20 -7.66
C PRO A 23 3.07 23.06 -7.59
N LEU A 24 3.04 24.27 -8.14
CA LEU A 24 4.06 25.26 -7.85
C LEU A 24 4.11 25.48 -6.33
N GLY A 25 5.19 25.03 -5.67
CA GLY A 25 5.43 25.21 -4.24
C GLY A 25 6.48 24.23 -3.71
N ALA A 26 7.53 24.77 -3.09
CA ALA A 26 8.59 24.01 -2.42
C ALA A 26 8.00 23.06 -1.38
N ASP A 27 8.55 21.84 -1.31
CA ASP A 27 8.69 20.97 -0.12
C ASP A 27 8.25 19.51 -0.34
N ASP A 28 9.20 18.68 -0.77
CA ASP A 28 9.07 17.21 -0.81
C ASP A 28 8.75 16.63 0.59
N GLY A 29 9.09 17.34 1.67
CA GLY A 29 8.87 16.91 3.05
C GLY A 29 7.40 16.95 3.49
N ALA A 30 6.65 17.99 3.11
CA ALA A 30 5.24 18.12 3.46
C ALA A 30 4.35 17.03 2.82
N ARG A 31 4.61 16.68 1.56
CA ARG A 31 3.87 15.60 0.85
C ARG A 31 4.20 14.23 1.42
N PHE A 32 5.49 13.97 1.65
CA PHE A 32 5.90 12.73 2.28
C PHE A 32 5.26 12.56 3.67
N LYS A 33 5.20 13.65 4.45
CA LYS A 33 4.50 13.68 5.74
C LYS A 33 3.02 13.37 5.60
N ARG A 34 2.31 14.01 4.69
CA ARG A 34 0.89 13.77 4.41
C ARG A 34 0.61 12.30 4.09
N GLY A 35 1.36 11.72 3.15
CA GLY A 35 1.18 10.33 2.74
C GLY A 35 1.37 9.37 3.91
N ARG A 36 2.40 9.60 4.74
CA ARG A 36 2.65 8.81 5.95
C ARG A 36 1.50 8.87 6.96
N LEU A 37 0.82 10.01 7.09
CA LEU A 37 -0.32 10.15 7.99
C LEU A 37 -1.53 9.37 7.47
N ILE A 38 -1.84 9.47 6.17
CA ILE A 38 -2.92 8.70 5.54
C ILE A 38 -2.65 7.20 5.68
N HIS A 39 -1.43 6.78 5.34
CA HIS A 39 -0.99 5.39 5.50
C HIS A 39 -1.19 4.91 6.93
N ARG A 40 -0.72 5.68 7.92
CA ARG A 40 -0.84 5.31 9.33
C ARG A 40 -2.31 5.20 9.76
N LEU A 41 -3.17 6.10 9.30
CA LEU A 41 -4.60 6.03 9.60
C LEU A 41 -5.24 4.79 8.96
N LEU A 42 -4.90 4.45 7.71
CA LEU A 42 -5.40 3.24 7.02
C LEU A 42 -4.90 1.93 7.65
N GLN A 43 -3.79 1.97 8.40
CA GLN A 43 -3.34 0.84 9.21
C GLN A 43 -4.23 0.66 10.45
N SER A 44 -4.49 1.73 11.20
CA SER A 44 -5.08 1.63 12.55
C SER A 44 -6.60 1.80 12.63
N LEU A 45 -7.20 2.66 11.80
CA LEU A 45 -8.64 2.94 11.88
C LEU A 45 -9.54 1.72 11.64
N PRO A 46 -9.19 0.75 10.76
CA PRO A 46 -10.00 -0.45 10.57
C PRO A 46 -10.22 -1.28 11.85
N GLU A 47 -9.32 -1.19 12.84
CA GLU A 47 -9.43 -1.88 14.13
C GLU A 47 -10.52 -1.28 15.04
N LEU A 48 -11.00 -0.08 14.72
CA LEU A 48 -12.05 0.60 15.47
C LEU A 48 -13.44 0.32 14.88
N PRO A 49 -14.51 0.33 15.71
CA PRO A 49 -15.88 0.36 15.23
C PRO A 49 -16.11 1.52 14.24
N PRO A 50 -16.90 1.33 13.16
CA PRO A 50 -17.10 2.36 12.14
C PRO A 50 -17.47 3.75 12.68
N GLY A 51 -18.32 3.81 13.72
CA GLY A 51 -18.74 5.06 14.34
C GLY A 51 -17.63 5.84 15.05
N ASP A 52 -16.54 5.18 15.46
CA ASP A 52 -15.44 5.80 16.22
C ASP A 52 -14.31 6.30 15.30
N ARG A 53 -14.26 5.84 14.05
CA ARG A 53 -13.14 6.06 13.12
C ARG A 53 -12.92 7.53 12.81
N ALA A 54 -13.98 8.28 12.49
CA ALA A 54 -13.88 9.69 12.14
C ALA A 54 -13.35 10.53 13.32
N GLY A 55 -13.85 10.27 14.53
CA GLY A 55 -13.38 10.94 15.75
C GLY A 55 -11.91 10.61 16.06
N ALA A 56 -11.52 9.34 15.93
CA ALA A 56 -10.13 8.91 16.13
C ALA A 56 -9.17 9.52 15.10
N ALA A 57 -9.58 9.61 13.83
CA ALA A 57 -8.81 10.25 12.77
C ALA A 57 -8.57 11.74 13.08
N ALA A 58 -9.63 12.45 13.44
CA ALA A 58 -9.54 13.87 13.81
C ALA A 58 -8.63 14.09 15.02
N ALA A 59 -8.78 13.29 16.08
CA ALA A 59 -7.97 13.38 17.28
C ALA A 59 -6.47 13.08 17.01
N TYR A 60 -6.18 12.10 16.16
CA TYR A 60 -4.82 11.79 15.73
C TYR A 60 -4.19 12.97 14.96
N LEU A 61 -4.88 13.47 13.95
CA LEU A 61 -4.39 14.56 13.09
C LEU A 61 -4.25 15.90 13.82
N ALA A 62 -4.99 16.10 14.90
CA ALA A 62 -4.90 17.30 15.74
C ALA A 62 -3.63 17.39 16.59
N ARG A 63 -2.86 16.30 16.73
CA ARG A 63 -1.66 16.27 17.57
C ARG A 63 -0.62 17.30 17.07
N PRO A 64 -0.09 18.19 17.93
CA PRO A 64 0.84 19.24 17.53
C PRO A 64 2.10 18.75 16.80
N VAL A 65 2.56 17.52 17.09
CA VAL A 65 3.70 16.89 16.41
C VAL A 65 3.54 16.80 14.89
N HIS A 66 2.29 16.76 14.40
CA HIS A 66 2.01 16.73 12.97
C HIS A 66 2.07 18.12 12.33
N GLY A 67 2.07 19.22 13.10
CA GLY A 67 2.22 20.58 12.57
C GLY A 67 1.25 20.92 11.43
N LEU A 68 0.05 20.34 11.45
CA LEU A 68 -0.95 20.51 10.39
C LEU A 68 -1.84 21.72 10.70
N SER A 69 -2.12 22.50 9.66
CA SER A 69 -3.24 23.45 9.65
C SER A 69 -4.59 22.71 9.72
N GLU A 70 -5.65 23.43 10.07
CA GLU A 70 -7.01 22.87 10.11
C GLU A 70 -7.45 22.32 8.76
N ALA A 71 -7.17 23.07 7.66
CA ALA A 71 -7.47 22.64 6.30
C ALA A 71 -6.78 21.31 5.96
N GLN A 72 -5.48 21.16 6.27
CA GLN A 72 -4.75 19.91 6.02
C GLN A 72 -5.30 18.74 6.82
N ARG A 73 -5.74 18.96 8.08
CA ARG A 73 -6.36 17.90 8.88
C ARG A 73 -7.67 17.44 8.25
N ALA A 74 -8.51 18.39 7.82
CA ALA A 74 -9.78 18.09 7.17
C ALA A 74 -9.58 17.32 5.86
N GLU A 75 -8.63 17.73 5.01
CA GLU A 75 -8.32 17.05 3.75
C GLU A 75 -7.82 15.61 3.96
N ILE A 76 -6.88 15.41 4.89
CA ILE A 76 -6.33 14.07 5.21
C ILE A 76 -7.41 13.16 5.79
N ALA A 77 -8.25 13.68 6.69
CA ALA A 77 -9.36 12.93 7.26
C ALA A 77 -10.37 12.53 6.19
N ALA A 78 -10.78 13.48 5.34
CA ALA A 78 -11.74 13.23 4.26
C ALA A 78 -11.23 12.16 3.28
N GLU A 79 -9.98 12.26 2.82
CA GLU A 79 -9.40 11.25 1.91
C GLU A 79 -9.35 9.87 2.58
N THR A 80 -8.91 9.81 3.84
CA THR A 80 -8.79 8.56 4.58
C THR A 80 -10.16 7.90 4.75
N MET A 81 -11.18 8.67 5.15
CA MET A 81 -12.53 8.14 5.34
C MET A 81 -13.15 7.71 4.01
N ALA A 82 -12.94 8.48 2.93
CA ALA A 82 -13.39 8.09 1.60
C ALA A 82 -12.81 6.75 1.14
N VAL A 83 -11.53 6.47 1.46
CA VAL A 83 -10.91 5.16 1.19
C VAL A 83 -11.56 4.06 2.05
N LEU A 84 -11.74 4.29 3.36
CA LEU A 84 -12.27 3.28 4.29
C LEU A 84 -13.73 2.94 4.03
N GLU A 85 -14.51 3.90 3.58
CA GLU A 85 -15.96 3.80 3.38
C GLU A 85 -16.34 3.50 1.93
N HIS A 86 -15.37 3.42 1.02
CA HIS A 86 -15.64 3.08 -0.37
C HIS A 86 -16.29 1.69 -0.47
N PRO A 87 -17.43 1.53 -1.17
CA PRO A 87 -18.16 0.27 -1.24
C PRO A 87 -17.31 -0.93 -1.69
N ASP A 88 -16.39 -0.71 -2.62
CA ASP A 88 -15.52 -1.76 -3.16
C ASP A 88 -14.36 -2.16 -2.23
N HIS A 89 -14.12 -1.39 -1.15
CA HIS A 89 -12.99 -1.63 -0.24
C HIS A 89 -13.39 -2.43 1.01
N GLY A 90 -14.66 -2.77 1.17
CA GLY A 90 -15.18 -3.52 2.33
C GLY A 90 -14.33 -4.73 2.74
N PRO A 91 -13.94 -5.64 1.81
CA PRO A 91 -13.09 -6.78 2.13
C PRO A 91 -11.71 -6.38 2.68
N LEU A 92 -11.15 -5.24 2.26
CA LEU A 92 -9.83 -4.78 2.69
C LEU A 92 -9.83 -4.37 4.17
N PHE A 93 -10.90 -3.75 4.64
CA PHE A 93 -10.94 -3.21 6.00
C PHE A 93 -11.83 -4.03 6.94
N GLY A 94 -12.17 -5.25 6.51
CA GLY A 94 -12.97 -6.21 7.26
C GLY A 94 -12.16 -7.21 8.10
N PRO A 95 -12.86 -8.09 8.82
CA PRO A 95 -12.24 -9.12 9.66
C PRO A 95 -11.27 -10.01 8.86
N GLY A 96 -10.15 -10.36 9.47
CA GLY A 96 -9.12 -11.21 8.85
C GLY A 96 -8.15 -10.48 7.92
N SER A 97 -8.42 -9.21 7.57
CA SER A 97 -7.44 -8.36 6.91
C SER A 97 -6.46 -7.76 7.92
N ARG A 98 -5.17 -7.95 7.70
CA ARG A 98 -4.10 -7.54 8.60
C ARG A 98 -3.25 -6.45 7.96
N PRO A 99 -3.04 -5.31 8.63
CA PRO A 99 -2.10 -4.30 8.15
C PRO A 99 -0.64 -4.72 8.43
N GLU A 100 0.31 -4.16 7.70
CA GLU A 100 1.74 -4.18 8.03
C GLU A 100 2.35 -5.58 8.20
N VAL A 101 1.94 -6.53 7.35
CA VAL A 101 2.36 -7.93 7.47
C VAL A 101 3.78 -8.13 6.93
N SER A 102 4.67 -8.67 7.76
CA SER A 102 6.00 -9.09 7.32
C SER A 102 5.89 -10.30 6.39
N LEU A 103 6.49 -10.17 5.20
CA LEU A 103 6.59 -11.21 4.19
C LEU A 103 8.06 -11.58 4.00
N CYS A 104 8.41 -12.81 4.37
CA CYS A 104 9.72 -13.39 4.12
C CYS A 104 9.57 -14.59 3.20
N GLY A 105 10.45 -14.73 2.22
CA GLY A 105 10.39 -15.83 1.27
C GLY A 105 11.63 -15.93 0.40
N VAL A 106 11.66 -16.93 -0.47
CA VAL A 106 12.66 -17.06 -1.53
C VAL A 106 11.94 -16.92 -2.86
N VAL A 107 12.40 -15.97 -3.68
CA VAL A 107 11.82 -15.60 -4.98
C VAL A 107 12.95 -15.66 -6.01
N SER A 108 12.79 -16.46 -7.06
CA SER A 108 13.85 -16.75 -8.05
C SER A 108 15.23 -17.11 -7.43
N GLY A 109 15.24 -17.79 -6.27
CA GLY A 109 16.47 -18.17 -5.56
C GLY A 109 17.07 -17.10 -4.62
N TYR A 110 16.46 -15.92 -4.54
CA TYR A 110 16.89 -14.83 -3.67
C TYR A 110 15.99 -14.72 -2.44
N ALA A 111 16.60 -14.56 -1.26
CA ALA A 111 15.85 -14.25 -0.05
C ALA A 111 15.26 -12.84 -0.13
N ILE A 112 13.95 -12.73 0.02
CA ILE A 112 13.23 -11.47 0.14
C ILE A 112 12.73 -11.28 1.58
N SER A 113 12.80 -10.05 2.04
CA SER A 113 12.14 -9.59 3.27
C SER A 113 11.46 -8.27 2.95
N ALA A 114 10.14 -8.25 3.11
CA ALA A 114 9.30 -7.11 2.79
C ALA A 114 8.21 -6.94 3.85
N GLN A 115 7.58 -5.78 3.82
CA GLN A 115 6.42 -5.48 4.63
C GLN A 115 5.31 -5.07 3.66
N VAL A 116 4.19 -5.77 3.71
CA VAL A 116 3.02 -5.43 2.89
C VAL A 116 2.06 -4.58 3.70
N ASP A 117 1.52 -3.54 3.09
CA ASP A 117 0.64 -2.61 3.80
C ASP A 117 -0.62 -3.29 4.30
N ARG A 118 -1.14 -4.24 3.52
CA ARG A 118 -2.30 -5.03 3.91
C ARG A 118 -2.34 -6.40 3.25
N LEU A 119 -2.67 -7.41 4.05
CA LEU A 119 -2.85 -8.79 3.62
C LEU A 119 -4.19 -9.33 4.12
N LEU A 120 -5.02 -9.84 3.21
CA LEU A 120 -6.23 -10.59 3.56
C LEU A 120 -6.06 -12.04 3.10
N VAL A 121 -6.06 -12.96 4.06
CA VAL A 121 -5.98 -14.40 3.78
C VAL A 121 -7.40 -14.96 3.87
N GLY A 122 -8.09 -15.00 2.73
CA GLY A 122 -9.40 -15.64 2.62
C GLY A 122 -9.30 -17.15 2.46
N GLU A 123 -10.44 -17.82 2.52
CA GLU A 123 -10.53 -19.28 2.30
C GLU A 123 -10.22 -19.66 0.85
N ARG A 124 -10.65 -18.83 -0.11
CA ARG A 124 -10.56 -19.11 -1.55
C ARG A 124 -9.37 -18.43 -2.22
N GLU A 125 -8.95 -17.27 -1.71
CA GLU A 125 -7.90 -16.46 -2.31
C GLU A 125 -7.20 -15.59 -1.26
N VAL A 126 -5.99 -15.15 -1.58
CA VAL A 126 -5.19 -14.24 -0.77
C VAL A 126 -5.10 -12.90 -1.49
N TRP A 127 -5.36 -11.80 -0.80
CA TRP A 127 -5.20 -10.47 -1.35
C TRP A 127 -4.00 -9.80 -0.69
N VAL A 128 -3.09 -9.30 -1.52
CA VAL A 128 -1.98 -8.44 -1.10
C VAL A 128 -2.17 -7.06 -1.68
N VAL A 129 -2.12 -6.06 -0.81
CA VAL A 129 -2.40 -4.66 -1.17
C VAL A 129 -1.24 -3.77 -0.72
N ASP A 130 -0.87 -2.86 -1.62
CA ASP A 130 0.10 -1.80 -1.36
C ASP A 130 -0.55 -0.45 -1.65
N TYR A 131 -0.35 0.52 -0.77
CA TYR A 131 -1.00 1.83 -0.80
C TYR A 131 -0.15 2.85 -1.53
N LYS A 132 -0.74 3.52 -2.50
CA LYS A 132 -0.11 4.64 -3.21
C LYS A 132 -0.77 5.94 -2.77
N THR A 133 -0.08 6.62 -1.85
CA THR A 133 -0.48 7.93 -1.32
C THR A 133 0.16 9.08 -2.13
N ASN A 134 -0.52 10.22 -2.18
CA ASN A 134 -0.03 11.48 -2.81
C ASN A 134 0.12 11.50 -4.33
N ARG A 135 -0.48 10.57 -5.06
CA ARG A 135 -0.45 10.59 -6.52
C ARG A 135 -1.77 10.07 -7.09
N PRO A 136 -2.26 10.66 -8.20
CA PRO A 136 -3.47 10.19 -8.83
C PRO A 136 -3.24 8.79 -9.41
N PRO A 137 -4.27 7.95 -9.47
CA PRO A 137 -4.18 6.65 -10.12
C PRO A 137 -3.87 6.84 -11.62
N PRO A 138 -3.02 5.97 -12.22
CA PRO A 138 -2.89 5.91 -13.67
C PRO A 138 -4.22 5.49 -14.30
N ALA A 139 -4.48 5.77 -15.58
CA ALA A 139 -5.78 5.46 -16.18
C ALA A 139 -5.99 3.93 -16.27
N SER A 140 -4.93 3.20 -16.61
CA SER A 140 -4.93 1.75 -16.81
C SER A 140 -3.81 1.05 -16.03
N GLU A 141 -3.90 -0.28 -15.90
CA GLU A 141 -2.83 -1.08 -15.28
C GLU A 141 -1.54 -1.11 -16.10
N ASP A 142 -1.59 -0.90 -17.42
CA ASP A 142 -0.41 -0.86 -18.29
C ASP A 142 0.42 0.44 -18.09
N GLU A 143 -0.15 1.47 -17.46
CA GLU A 143 0.53 2.72 -17.11
C GLU A 143 1.13 2.70 -15.69
N VAL A 144 0.96 1.60 -14.95
CA VAL A 144 1.54 1.47 -13.61
C VAL A 144 3.07 1.45 -13.72
N PRO A 145 3.78 2.26 -12.93
CA PRO A 145 5.24 2.25 -12.93
C PRO A 145 5.83 0.86 -12.73
N ALA A 146 6.80 0.48 -13.57
CA ALA A 146 7.41 -0.85 -13.55
C ALA A 146 8.00 -1.22 -12.18
N LEU A 147 8.45 -0.22 -11.39
CA LEU A 147 8.90 -0.41 -10.02
C LEU A 147 7.83 -1.08 -9.14
N TYR A 148 6.58 -0.61 -9.21
CA TYR A 148 5.47 -1.17 -8.44
C TYR A 148 5.07 -2.54 -8.97
N LEU A 149 5.13 -2.76 -10.28
CA LEU A 149 4.85 -4.07 -10.88
C LEU A 149 5.86 -5.12 -10.40
N ARG A 150 7.16 -4.81 -10.38
CA ARG A 150 8.21 -5.72 -9.86
C ARG A 150 8.00 -6.04 -8.38
N GLN A 151 7.69 -5.02 -7.57
CA GLN A 151 7.40 -5.19 -6.15
C GLN A 151 6.20 -6.12 -5.92
N MET A 152 5.09 -5.86 -6.61
CA MET A 152 3.88 -6.67 -6.49
C MET A 152 4.07 -8.10 -7.05
N ALA A 153 4.90 -8.27 -8.08
CA ALA A 153 5.28 -9.60 -8.59
C ALA A 153 6.01 -10.42 -7.51
N ALA A 154 7.00 -9.82 -6.84
CA ALA A 154 7.75 -10.47 -5.77
C ALA A 154 6.85 -10.85 -4.58
N TYR A 155 5.93 -9.97 -4.19
CA TYR A 155 4.96 -10.26 -3.13
C TYR A 155 4.06 -11.44 -3.50
N ARG A 156 3.54 -11.44 -4.73
CA ARG A 156 2.68 -12.51 -5.25
C ARG A 156 3.40 -13.85 -5.30
N GLU A 157 4.65 -13.89 -5.74
CA GLU A 157 5.44 -15.11 -5.81
C GLU A 157 5.71 -15.69 -4.42
N ALA A 158 6.18 -14.87 -3.48
CA ALA A 158 6.42 -15.33 -2.11
C ALA A 158 5.13 -15.83 -1.43
N LEU A 159 4.01 -15.13 -1.60
CA LEU A 159 2.73 -15.54 -1.04
C LEU A 159 2.17 -16.82 -1.66
N ARG A 160 2.46 -17.11 -2.93
CA ARG A 160 2.11 -18.39 -3.56
C ARG A 160 2.85 -19.56 -2.93
N GLY A 161 4.10 -19.34 -2.50
CA GLY A 161 4.86 -20.33 -1.72
C GLY A 161 4.28 -20.57 -0.32
N VAL A 162 3.81 -19.50 0.34
CA VAL A 162 3.22 -19.58 1.69
C VAL A 162 1.81 -20.19 1.68
N TYR A 163 1.00 -19.89 0.67
CA TYR A 163 -0.40 -20.32 0.55
C TYR A 163 -0.64 -21.17 -0.71
N PRO A 164 -0.11 -22.41 -0.75
CA PRO A 164 -0.25 -23.26 -1.93
C PRO A 164 -1.72 -23.56 -2.23
N GLY A 165 -2.08 -23.54 -3.52
CA GLY A 165 -3.44 -23.80 -3.99
C GLY A 165 -4.43 -22.64 -3.83
N ARG A 166 -4.00 -21.48 -3.30
CA ARG A 166 -4.82 -20.26 -3.23
C ARG A 166 -4.32 -19.23 -4.25
N PRO A 167 -5.18 -18.76 -5.18
CA PRO A 167 -4.85 -17.62 -6.02
C PRO A 167 -4.48 -16.40 -5.17
N VAL A 168 -3.42 -15.70 -5.57
CA VAL A 168 -2.97 -14.47 -4.93
C VAL A 168 -3.34 -13.30 -5.83
N ARG A 169 -4.23 -12.43 -5.35
CA ARG A 169 -4.63 -11.18 -5.99
C ARG A 169 -3.75 -10.05 -5.50
N ALA A 170 -2.97 -9.47 -6.39
CA ALA A 170 -2.14 -8.31 -6.11
C ALA A 170 -2.87 -7.04 -6.53
N LEU A 171 -3.00 -6.10 -5.59
CA LEU A 171 -3.80 -4.89 -5.74
C LEU A 171 -2.97 -3.66 -5.35
N LEU A 172 -3.15 -2.57 -6.10
CA LEU A 172 -2.70 -1.24 -5.70
C LEU A 172 -3.90 -0.42 -5.27
N LEU A 173 -3.84 0.17 -4.08
CA LEU A 173 -4.86 1.09 -3.58
C LEU A 173 -4.35 2.53 -3.68
N TRP A 174 -4.91 3.30 -4.60
CA TRP A 174 -4.60 4.71 -4.78
C TRP A 174 -5.53 5.53 -3.91
N THR A 175 -4.99 6.35 -3.00
CA THR A 175 -5.82 7.08 -2.02
C THR A 175 -6.43 8.37 -2.58
N ASP A 176 -5.78 8.99 -3.58
CA ASP A 176 -6.35 10.10 -4.36
C ASP A 176 -7.37 9.54 -5.37
N GLY A 177 -8.65 9.90 -5.23
CA GLY A 177 -9.73 9.31 -6.03
C GLY A 177 -9.90 7.81 -5.76
N PRO A 178 -10.17 7.41 -4.49
CA PRO A 178 -9.97 6.08 -3.89
C PRO A 178 -10.20 4.93 -4.87
N ARG A 179 -9.13 4.49 -5.54
CA ARG A 179 -9.23 3.48 -6.61
C ARG A 179 -8.46 2.24 -6.22
N LEU A 180 -9.18 1.12 -6.19
CA LEU A 180 -8.59 -0.20 -6.10
C LEU A 180 -8.29 -0.74 -7.50
N MET A 181 -7.02 -0.96 -7.79
CA MET A 181 -6.55 -1.49 -9.08
C MET A 181 -6.03 -2.91 -8.89
N ALA A 182 -6.74 -3.89 -9.41
CA ALA A 182 -6.25 -5.26 -9.53
C ALA A 182 -5.24 -5.35 -10.68
N LEU A 183 -4.09 -5.97 -10.43
CA LEU A 183 -3.06 -6.18 -11.43
C LEU A 183 -3.21 -7.57 -12.05
N SER A 184 -3.25 -7.61 -13.38
CA SER A 184 -3.39 -8.86 -14.13
C SER A 184 -2.10 -9.69 -14.14
N ASP A 185 -2.27 -11.01 -14.26
CA ASP A 185 -1.16 -11.97 -14.35
C ASP A 185 -0.21 -11.64 -15.52
N ARG A 186 -0.75 -11.09 -16.63
CA ARG A 186 0.02 -10.64 -17.81
C ARG A 186 1.09 -9.59 -17.47
N LEU A 187 0.84 -8.74 -16.47
CA LEU A 187 1.80 -7.72 -16.05
C LEU A 187 2.93 -8.34 -15.23
N PHE A 188 2.64 -9.36 -14.44
CA PHE A 188 3.65 -10.03 -13.62
C PHE A 188 4.60 -10.87 -14.46
N ASP A 189 4.13 -11.56 -15.49
CA ASP A 189 5.01 -12.38 -16.33
C ASP A 189 6.07 -11.55 -17.10
N ARG A 190 5.79 -10.27 -17.35
CA ARG A 190 6.73 -9.32 -17.99
C ARG A 190 7.72 -8.67 -17.03
N HIS A 191 7.46 -8.75 -15.73
CA HIS A 191 8.20 -8.06 -14.67
C HIS A 191 8.57 -8.98 -13.51
N ALA A 192 8.49 -10.29 -13.72
CA ALA A 192 8.93 -11.30 -12.76
C ALA A 192 10.44 -11.13 -12.52
N PRO A 193 10.89 -11.22 -11.26
CA PRO A 193 12.30 -11.09 -10.89
C PRO A 193 13.18 -12.21 -11.44
#